data_AF-A0AAU9APF8-F1
#
_entry.id   AF-A0AAU9APF8-F1
#
_cell.length_a   1.000
_cell.length_b   1.000
_cell.length_c   1.000
_cell.angle_alpha   90.00
_cell.angle_beta   90.00
_cell.angle_gamma   90.00
#
_symmetry.space_group_name_H-M   'P 1'
#
loop_
_entity.id
_entity.type
_entity.pdbx_description
1 polymer ?
#
loop_
_entity_poly.entity_id
_entity_poly.type
_entity_poly.pdbx_seq_one_letter_code
_entity_poly.pdbx_strand_id
1 'polypeptide(L)'
;MSWTALICLGASDGPRAENLLEASAQLLAEPEVALAAVSGLYGDRHYLHTGEATLNVVLALEWRNAPPPEALERRFKRIEAGFGRQRDPRRRMPVPLDIDLLGALDAAGPRWQARYDPGRGYLFHGLSQLPLPPLQAALDALQRQRGFRGEDNAHGFYAYAGAAFVRRYLLERAAQLGDAGQRETG
;
A
#
# COMPACT_ATOMS: atom_id res chain seq x y z
N MET A 1 -19.75 -4.82 -8.12
CA MET A 1 -19.69 -3.37 -7.78
C MET A 1 -18.22 -3.01 -7.76
N SER A 2 -17.81 -1.98 -8.52
CA SER A 2 -16.42 -1.52 -8.51
C SER A 2 -16.18 -0.61 -7.31
N TRP A 3 -15.02 -0.77 -6.68
CA TRP A 3 -14.50 0.19 -5.70
C TRP A 3 -12.99 0.26 -5.79
N THR A 4 -12.42 1.37 -5.32
CA THR A 4 -10.96 1.54 -5.26
C THR A 4 -10.47 1.14 -3.88
N ALA A 5 -9.64 0.11 -3.79
CA ALA A 5 -9.00 -0.30 -2.55
C ALA A 5 -7.79 0.58 -2.25
N LEU A 6 -7.76 1.17 -1.07
CA LEU A 6 -6.60 1.88 -0.53
C LEU A 6 -5.78 0.87 0.27
N ILE A 7 -4.56 0.59 -0.19
CA ILE A 7 -3.70 -0.46 0.36
C ILE A 7 -2.36 0.14 0.75
N CYS A 8 -1.87 -0.13 1.95
CA CYS A 8 -0.51 0.21 2.36
C CYS A 8 0.31 -1.07 2.42
N LEU A 9 1.52 -1.02 1.87
CA LEU A 9 2.52 -2.06 2.02
C LEU A 9 3.70 -1.49 2.80
N GLY A 10 4.23 -2.27 3.75
CA GLY A 10 5.37 -1.90 4.58
C GLY A 10 6.39 -3.04 4.68
N ALA A 11 7.68 -2.70 4.70
CA ALA A 11 8.77 -3.67 4.88
C ALA A 11 9.90 -3.05 5.71
N SER A 12 10.34 -3.75 6.76
CA SER A 12 11.41 -3.29 7.66
C SER A 12 12.58 -4.28 7.79
N ASP A 13 12.54 -5.39 7.05
CA ASP A 13 13.56 -6.43 7.05
C ASP A 13 13.80 -7.00 5.65
N GLY A 14 14.98 -7.59 5.40
CA GLY A 14 15.35 -8.17 4.11
C GLY A 14 15.45 -7.16 2.95
N PRO A 15 15.25 -7.58 1.69
CA PRO A 15 15.29 -6.70 0.52
C PRO A 15 14.00 -5.86 0.41
N ARG A 16 13.82 -4.93 1.36
CA ARG A 16 12.59 -4.15 1.60
C ARG A 16 11.96 -3.57 0.33
N ALA A 17 12.75 -2.87 -0.49
CA ALA A 17 12.24 -2.21 -1.69
C ALA A 17 11.76 -3.22 -2.75
N GLU A 18 12.50 -4.31 -2.94
CA GLU A 18 12.17 -5.38 -3.88
C GLU A 18 10.89 -6.10 -3.44
N ASN A 19 10.76 -6.42 -2.16
CA ASN A 19 9.57 -7.04 -1.59
C ASN A 19 8.31 -6.19 -1.84
N LEU A 20 8.40 -4.87 -1.59
CA LEU A 20 7.28 -3.96 -1.80
C LEU A 20 6.89 -3.85 -3.27
N LEU A 21 7.86 -3.74 -4.18
CA LEU A 21 7.60 -3.63 -5.61
C LEU A 21 7.03 -4.92 -6.19
N GLU A 22 7.59 -6.07 -5.82
CA GLU A 22 7.12 -7.37 -6.31
C GLU A 22 5.73 -7.71 -5.78
N ALA A 23 5.46 -7.50 -4.48
CA ALA A 23 4.13 -7.72 -3.92
C ALA A 23 3.08 -6.77 -4.52
N SER A 24 3.43 -5.50 -4.74
CA SER A 24 2.55 -4.54 -5.40
C SER A 24 2.24 -4.96 -6.84
N ALA A 25 3.22 -5.49 -7.57
CA ALA A 25 3.03 -5.98 -8.93
C ALA A 25 2.17 -7.25 -8.95
N GLN A 26 2.33 -8.17 -7.99
CA GLN A 26 1.47 -9.35 -7.84
C GLN A 26 0.02 -8.96 -7.59
N LEU A 27 -0.24 -7.94 -6.75
CA LEU A 27 -1.59 -7.42 -6.52
C LEU A 27 -2.20 -6.80 -7.78
N LEU A 28 -1.39 -6.07 -8.56
CA LEU A 28 -1.84 -5.43 -9.80
C LEU A 28 -2.06 -6.44 -10.94
N ALA A 29 -1.35 -7.57 -10.92
CA ALA A 29 -1.51 -8.63 -11.92
C ALA A 29 -2.78 -9.48 -11.72
N GLU A 30 -3.52 -9.27 -10.63
CA GLU A 30 -4.78 -9.96 -10.38
C GLU A 30 -5.83 -9.62 -11.47
N PRO A 31 -6.69 -10.57 -11.85
CA PRO A 31 -7.77 -10.30 -12.79
C PRO A 31 -8.68 -9.17 -12.31
N GLU A 32 -9.10 -8.32 -13.25
CA GLU A 32 -10.05 -7.22 -13.02
C GLU A 32 -9.54 -6.12 -12.05
N VAL A 33 -8.24 -6.09 -11.78
CA VAL A 33 -7.57 -5.02 -11.04
C VAL A 33 -6.93 -4.02 -12.00
N ALA A 34 -7.09 -2.73 -11.70
CA ALA A 34 -6.42 -1.65 -12.40
C ALA A 34 -5.77 -0.69 -11.40
N LEU A 35 -4.61 -0.14 -11.77
CA LEU A 35 -3.91 0.84 -10.95
C LEU A 35 -4.52 2.23 -11.13
N ALA A 36 -5.27 2.70 -10.12
CA ALA A 36 -5.83 4.05 -10.11
C ALA A 36 -4.75 5.09 -9.74
N ALA A 37 -3.98 4.82 -8.67
CA ALA A 37 -2.87 5.65 -8.23
C ALA A 37 -1.86 4.87 -7.39
N VAL A 38 -0.67 5.44 -7.24
CA VAL A 38 0.40 4.90 -6.38
C VAL A 38 1.24 6.05 -5.82
N SER A 39 1.69 5.91 -4.58
CA SER A 39 2.68 6.81 -3.99
C SER A 39 4.09 6.54 -4.53
N GLY A 40 5.08 7.36 -4.17
CA GLY A 40 6.47 6.92 -4.22
C GLY A 40 6.73 5.77 -3.23
N LEU A 41 7.92 5.17 -3.34
CA LEU A 41 8.50 4.42 -2.22
C LEU A 41 9.09 5.44 -1.25
N TYR A 42 8.74 5.34 0.02
CA TYR A 42 9.23 6.25 1.05
C TYR A 42 9.61 5.51 2.32
N GLY A 43 10.66 5.97 2.98
CA GLY A 43 11.11 5.42 4.24
C GLY A 43 10.69 6.27 5.43
N ASP A 44 10.36 5.61 6.54
CA ASP A 44 10.02 6.22 7.83
C ASP A 44 11.25 6.31 8.74
N ARG A 45 11.63 7.54 9.12
CA ARG A 45 12.76 7.79 10.04
C ARG A 45 12.34 7.75 11.51
N HIS A 46 11.05 7.77 11.83
CA HIS A 46 10.56 7.85 13.20
C HIS A 46 10.62 6.52 13.95
N TYR A 47 10.59 5.40 13.21
CA TYR A 47 10.55 4.06 13.78
C TYR A 47 11.65 3.19 13.22
N LEU A 48 12.65 2.88 14.06
CA LEU A 48 13.52 1.74 13.85
C LEU A 48 12.74 0.51 14.32
N HIS A 49 12.15 -0.23 13.38
CA HIS A 49 11.76 -1.61 13.67
C HIS A 49 13.02 -2.46 13.84
N THR A 50 12.94 -3.68 14.38
CA THR A 50 14.12 -4.56 14.46
C THR A 50 14.68 -4.78 13.06
N GLY A 51 15.78 -4.09 12.73
CA GLY A 51 16.29 -3.96 11.37
C GLY A 51 16.51 -2.50 10.98
N GLU A 52 16.17 -2.18 9.74
CA GLU A 52 16.35 -0.85 9.15
C GLU A 52 15.05 -0.02 9.22
N ALA A 53 15.09 1.23 8.76
CA ALA A 53 13.90 2.06 8.61
C ALA A 53 12.78 1.31 7.85
N THR A 54 11.50 1.51 8.17
CA THR A 54 10.45 0.88 7.37
C THR A 54 10.32 1.60 6.02
N LEU A 55 10.39 0.86 4.91
CA LEU A 55 9.94 1.38 3.61
C LEU A 55 8.44 1.11 3.45
N ASN A 56 7.75 2.02 2.79
CA ASN A 56 6.32 1.94 2.54
C ASN A 56 5.98 2.34 1.10
N VAL A 57 4.86 1.83 0.62
CA VAL A 57 4.17 2.28 -0.59
C VAL A 57 2.67 2.18 -0.37
N VAL A 58 1.92 3.15 -0.90
CA VAL A 58 0.45 3.13 -0.87
C VAL A 58 -0.06 3.00 -2.29
N LEU A 59 -0.98 2.06 -2.49
CA LEU A 59 -1.66 1.79 -3.74
C LEU A 59 -3.13 2.19 -3.64
N ALA A 60 -3.67 2.68 -4.75
CA ALA A 60 -5.10 2.71 -5.01
C ALA A 60 -5.39 1.80 -6.19
N LEU A 61 -6.05 0.68 -5.92
CA LEU A 61 -6.37 -0.34 -6.92
C LEU A 61 -7.88 -0.35 -7.18
N GLU A 62 -8.30 -0.02 -8.39
CA GLU A 62 -9.68 -0.20 -8.81
C GLU A 62 -9.95 -1.69 -9.06
N TRP A 63 -11.01 -2.21 -8.48
CA TRP A 63 -11.36 -3.63 -8.61
C TRP A 63 -12.80 -3.77 -9.10
N ARG A 64 -12.97 -4.34 -10.30
CA ARG A 64 -14.28 -4.37 -10.97
C ARG A 64 -15.30 -5.27 -10.26
N ASN A 65 -14.84 -6.37 -9.66
CA ASN A 65 -15.60 -7.24 -8.75
C ASN A 65 -14.80 -7.59 -7.51
N ALA A 66 -14.47 -6.58 -6.69
CA ALA A 66 -13.62 -6.86 -5.54
C ALA A 66 -14.25 -7.86 -4.56
N PRO A 67 -13.45 -8.79 -4.03
CA PRO A 67 -13.90 -9.67 -2.96
C PRO A 67 -14.23 -8.88 -1.68
N PRO A 68 -14.99 -9.46 -0.75
CA PRO A 68 -15.22 -8.82 0.55
C PRO A 68 -13.88 -8.58 1.28
N PRO A 69 -13.78 -7.53 2.12
CA PRO A 69 -12.54 -7.15 2.80
C PRO A 69 -11.78 -8.31 3.46
N GLU A 70 -12.48 -9.22 4.12
CA GLU A 70 -11.89 -10.34 4.84
C GLU A 70 -11.23 -11.35 3.89
N ALA A 71 -11.78 -11.52 2.69
CA ALA A 71 -11.19 -12.38 1.67
C ALA A 71 -9.93 -11.75 1.07
N LEU A 72 -9.92 -10.42 0.90
CA LEU A 72 -8.76 -9.67 0.45
C LEU A 72 -7.64 -9.72 1.51
N GLU A 73 -7.96 -9.55 2.80
CA GLU A 73 -6.99 -9.69 3.88
C GLU A 73 -6.39 -11.10 3.96
N ARG A 74 -7.20 -12.15 3.75
CA ARG A 74 -6.67 -13.53 3.63
C ARG A 74 -5.73 -13.68 2.44
N ARG A 75 -6.00 -13.00 1.32
CA ARG A 75 -5.09 -12.98 0.16
C ARG A 75 -3.78 -12.28 0.50
N PHE A 76 -3.83 -11.12 1.16
CA PHE A 76 -2.65 -10.38 1.62
C PHE A 76 -1.77 -11.24 2.52
N LYS A 77 -2.36 -11.95 3.48
CA LYS A 77 -1.60 -12.81 4.39
C LYS A 77 -0.96 -14.01 3.69
N ARG A 78 -1.53 -14.50 2.57
CA ARG A 78 -0.87 -15.50 1.72
C ARG A 78 0.32 -14.92 0.96
N ILE A 79 0.18 -13.71 0.42
CA ILE A 79 1.29 -13.01 -0.25
C ILE A 79 2.42 -12.78 0.75
N GLU A 80 2.14 -12.19 1.90
CA GLU A 80 3.12 -11.99 2.97
C GLU A 80 3.87 -13.28 3.36
N ALA A 81 3.16 -14.39 3.50
CA ALA A 81 3.77 -15.69 3.80
C ALA A 81 4.73 -16.14 2.68
N GLY A 82 4.42 -15.86 1.42
CA GLY A 82 5.31 -16.11 0.28
C GLY A 82 6.62 -15.30 0.34
N PHE A 83 6.60 -14.14 1.00
CA PHE A 83 7.80 -13.35 1.31
C PHE A 83 8.47 -13.74 2.64
N GLY A 84 8.05 -14.85 3.25
CA GLY A 84 8.64 -15.35 4.50
C GLY A 84 8.14 -14.65 5.76
N ARG A 85 7.06 -13.87 5.71
CA ARG A 85 6.47 -13.25 6.90
C ARG A 85 5.98 -14.34 7.86
N GLN A 86 6.57 -14.37 9.05
CA GLN A 86 6.13 -15.20 10.15
C GLN A 86 5.43 -14.35 11.21
N ARG A 87 4.42 -14.91 11.88
CA ARG A 87 3.72 -14.26 12.99
C ARG A 87 3.79 -15.12 14.24
N ASP A 88 4.42 -14.57 15.27
CA ASP A 88 4.41 -15.13 16.61
C ASP A 88 4.07 -13.99 17.58
N PRO A 89 2.89 -13.99 18.22
CA PRO A 89 2.49 -12.95 19.16
C PRO A 89 3.44 -12.80 20.36
N ARG A 90 4.27 -13.82 20.63
CA ARG A 90 5.19 -13.84 21.78
C ARG A 90 6.58 -13.32 21.43
N ARG A 91 6.86 -13.02 20.16
CA ARG A 91 8.20 -12.62 19.69
C ARG A 91 8.10 -11.41 18.76
N ARG A 92 9.10 -10.54 18.83
CA ARG A 92 9.33 -9.55 17.76
C ARG A 92 9.90 -10.31 16.57
N MET A 93 9.06 -10.51 15.54
CA MET A 93 9.42 -11.23 14.32
C MET A 93 9.77 -10.25 13.20
N PRO A 94 10.75 -10.57 12.33
CA PRO A 94 11.08 -9.73 11.19
C PRO A 94 9.88 -9.48 10.27
N VAL A 95 9.82 -8.30 9.67
CA VAL A 95 8.73 -7.86 8.79
C VAL A 95 9.27 -7.70 7.36
N PRO A 96 9.48 -8.80 6.61
CA PRO A 96 9.91 -8.72 5.22
C PRO A 96 8.85 -8.06 4.33
N LEU A 97 7.57 -8.21 4.70
CA LEU A 97 6.42 -7.60 4.06
C LEU A 97 5.23 -7.60 5.03
N ASP A 98 4.47 -6.52 5.03
CA ASP A 98 3.14 -6.39 5.64
C ASP A 98 2.24 -5.64 4.66
N ILE A 99 1.02 -6.14 4.46
CA ILE A 99 0.04 -5.58 3.53
C ILE A 99 -1.25 -5.34 4.30
N ASP A 100 -1.71 -4.09 4.24
CA ASP A 100 -2.86 -3.57 4.97
C ASP A 100 -3.91 -3.00 4.01
N LEU A 101 -5.15 -3.49 4.11
CA LEU A 101 -6.29 -2.83 3.49
C LEU A 101 -6.72 -1.66 4.38
N LEU A 102 -6.42 -0.43 3.97
CA LEU A 102 -6.76 0.77 4.74
C LEU A 102 -8.26 1.08 4.69
N GLY A 103 -8.87 0.84 3.53
CA GLY A 103 -10.27 1.16 3.29
C GLY A 103 -10.66 1.10 1.82
N ALA A 104 -11.91 1.48 1.55
CA ALA A 104 -12.45 1.64 0.20
C ALA A 104 -12.58 3.12 -0.13
N LEU A 105 -12.37 3.50 -1.39
CA LEU A 105 -12.61 4.82 -1.92
C LEU A 105 -13.68 4.75 -3.00
N ASP A 106 -14.67 5.64 -2.91
CA ASP A 106 -15.63 5.92 -3.96
C ASP A 106 -15.86 7.43 -4.10
N ALA A 107 -16.86 7.83 -4.89
CA ALA A 107 -17.19 9.22 -5.15
C ALA A 107 -17.60 10.01 -3.88
N ALA A 108 -18.12 9.34 -2.84
CA ALA A 108 -18.47 9.97 -1.58
C ALA A 108 -17.24 10.18 -0.66
N GLY A 109 -16.10 9.56 -0.99
CA GLY A 109 -14.85 9.66 -0.24
C GLY A 109 -14.43 8.32 0.36
N PRO A 110 -13.38 8.32 1.20
CA PRO A 110 -12.84 7.10 1.77
C PRO A 110 -13.70 6.56 2.93
N ARG A 111 -13.95 5.25 2.90
CA ARG A 111 -14.44 4.45 4.02
C ARG A 111 -13.28 3.65 4.61
N TRP A 112 -12.71 4.17 5.69
CA TRP A 112 -11.61 3.53 6.41
C TRP A 112 -12.06 2.28 7.16
N GLN A 113 -11.20 1.27 7.27
CA GLN A 113 -11.43 0.25 8.29
C GLN A 113 -11.24 0.86 9.68
N ALA A 114 -12.00 0.39 10.67
CA ALA A 114 -12.02 0.94 12.02
C ALA A 114 -10.64 0.97 12.72
N ARG A 115 -9.71 0.08 12.32
CA ARG A 115 -8.37 -0.03 12.93
C ARG A 115 -7.34 0.96 12.40
N TYR A 116 -7.62 1.66 11.29
CA TYR A 116 -6.68 2.59 10.69
C TYR A 116 -7.08 4.04 10.95
N ASP A 117 -6.08 4.81 11.35
CA ASP A 117 -6.18 6.26 11.43
C ASP A 117 -5.39 6.88 10.26
N PRO A 118 -6.05 7.46 9.25
CA PRO A 118 -5.36 8.07 8.11
C PRO A 118 -4.49 9.27 8.51
N GLY A 119 -4.65 9.81 9.72
CA GLY A 119 -3.81 10.89 10.26
C GLY A 119 -2.45 10.42 10.80
N ARG A 120 -2.19 9.11 10.89
CA ARG A 120 -0.85 8.61 11.25
C ARG A 120 0.16 9.03 10.20
N GLY A 121 1.31 9.57 10.62
CA GLY A 121 2.28 10.21 9.73
C GLY A 121 2.62 9.41 8.48
N TYR A 122 2.96 8.12 8.61
CA TYR A 122 3.35 7.28 7.46
C TYR A 122 2.19 7.00 6.51
N LEU A 123 0.96 6.84 7.01
CA LEU A 123 -0.24 6.66 6.19
C LEU A 123 -0.59 7.97 5.50
N PHE A 124 -0.63 9.06 6.26
CA PHE A 124 -0.94 10.39 5.74
C PHE A 124 0.02 10.77 4.61
N HIS A 125 1.32 10.56 4.81
CA HIS A 125 2.35 10.86 3.82
C HIS A 125 2.18 10.07 2.52
N GLY A 126 1.83 8.79 2.59
CA GLY A 126 1.59 7.99 1.38
C GLY A 126 0.25 8.32 0.70
N LEU A 127 -0.81 8.49 1.49
CA LEU A 127 -2.15 8.83 1.00
C LEU A 127 -2.20 10.20 0.32
N SER A 128 -1.48 11.19 0.83
CA SER A 128 -1.46 12.54 0.25
C SER A 128 -0.78 12.60 -1.13
N GLN A 129 0.03 11.60 -1.48
CA GLN A 129 0.67 11.49 -2.79
C GLN A 129 -0.26 10.94 -3.87
N LEU A 130 -1.42 10.38 -3.50
CA LEU A 130 -2.36 9.81 -4.46
C LEU A 130 -3.20 10.94 -5.08
N PRO A 131 -3.14 11.17 -6.42
CA PRO A 131 -3.88 12.23 -7.09
C PRO A 131 -5.36 11.83 -7.29
N LEU A 132 -6.07 11.55 -6.20
CA LEU A 132 -7.46 11.12 -6.17
C LEU A 132 -8.32 12.18 -5.47
N PRO A 133 -9.15 12.95 -6.20
CA PRO A 133 -9.83 14.12 -5.62
C PRO A 133 -10.70 13.83 -4.38
N PRO A 134 -11.52 12.74 -4.34
CA PRO A 134 -12.32 12.46 -3.14
C PRO A 134 -11.46 12.11 -1.91
N LEU A 135 -10.28 11.52 -2.12
CA LEU A 135 -9.32 11.24 -1.06
C LEU A 135 -8.63 12.53 -0.59
N GLN A 136 -8.16 13.37 -1.51
CA GLN A 136 -7.51 14.65 -1.19
C GLN A 136 -8.43 15.56 -0.36
N ALA A 137 -9.69 15.69 -0.77
CA ALA A 137 -10.68 16.46 -0.02
C ALA A 137 -10.87 15.94 1.43
N ALA A 138 -10.84 14.62 1.62
CA ALA A 138 -10.97 14.00 2.94
C ALA A 138 -9.71 14.22 3.81
N LEU A 139 -8.52 14.15 3.23
CA LEU A 139 -7.26 14.43 3.93
C LEU A 139 -7.16 15.91 4.33
N ASP A 140 -7.57 16.83 3.46
CA ASP A 140 -7.62 18.26 3.77
C ASP A 140 -8.59 18.55 4.91
N ALA A 141 -9.76 17.90 4.92
CA ALA A 141 -10.73 18.01 6.00
C ALA A 141 -10.16 17.47 7.32
N LEU A 142 -9.44 16.35 7.28
CA LEU A 142 -8.78 15.76 8.44
C LEU A 142 -7.71 16.70 9.03
N GLN A 143 -6.89 17.32 8.18
CA GLN A 143 -5.89 18.30 8.60
C GLN A 143 -6.54 19.48 9.31
N ARG A 144 -7.60 20.06 8.72
CA ARG A 144 -8.36 21.17 9.34
C ARG A 144 -8.96 20.77 10.67
N GLN A 145 -9.56 19.58 10.75
CA GLN A 145 -10.19 19.07 11.97
C GLN A 145 -9.18 18.88 13.11
N ARG A 146 -7.96 18.41 12.80
CA ARG A 146 -6.96 18.06 13.80
C ARG A 146 -5.90 19.14 14.04
N GLY A 147 -5.90 20.21 13.25
CA GLY A 147 -4.99 21.34 13.42
C GLY A 147 -3.53 21.04 13.15
N PHE A 148 -3.21 20.09 12.24
CA PHE A 148 -1.83 19.82 11.81
C PHE A 148 -1.63 20.12 10.32
N ARG A 149 -0.38 20.42 9.92
CA ARG A 149 0.00 20.53 8.51
C ARG A 149 0.57 19.22 8.01
N GLY A 150 0.18 18.79 6.82
CA GLY A 150 0.73 17.59 6.18
C GLY A 150 2.25 17.69 5.95
N GLU A 151 2.76 18.91 5.80
CA GLU A 151 4.18 19.24 5.71
C GLU A 151 4.95 18.83 6.98
N ASP A 152 4.34 19.00 8.16
CA ASP A 152 4.94 18.63 9.45
C ASP A 152 5.18 17.12 9.51
N ASN A 153 4.29 16.33 8.90
CA ASN A 153 4.45 14.89 8.78
C ASN A 153 5.58 14.52 7.80
N ALA A 154 5.83 15.31 6.75
CA ALA A 154 6.81 14.98 5.71
C ALA A 154 8.27 15.00 6.19
N HIS A 155 8.57 15.76 7.25
CA HIS A 155 9.95 15.93 7.74
C HIS A 155 10.65 14.65 8.20
N GLY A 156 9.91 13.64 8.65
CA GLY A 156 10.50 12.36 9.03
C GLY A 156 10.35 11.24 8.00
N PHE A 157 9.95 11.58 6.77
CA PHE A 157 9.97 10.64 5.65
C PHE A 157 11.00 11.04 4.61
N TYR A 158 11.59 10.04 3.95
CA TYR A 158 12.48 10.28 2.82
C TYR A 158 11.98 9.53 1.59
N ALA A 159 12.08 10.18 0.43
CA ALA A 159 11.80 9.54 -0.85
C ALA A 159 12.91 8.53 -1.17
N TYR A 160 12.51 7.29 -1.47
CA TYR A 160 13.39 6.23 -1.97
C TYR A 160 13.26 6.10 -3.49
N ALA A 161 12.03 6.16 -4.01
CA ALA A 161 11.75 6.24 -5.44
C ALA A 161 10.46 7.04 -5.71
N GLY A 162 10.43 7.82 -6.79
CA GLY A 162 9.27 8.66 -7.12
C GLY A 162 8.08 7.86 -7.66
N ALA A 163 6.86 8.38 -7.43
CA ALA A 163 5.60 7.73 -7.86
C ALA A 163 5.56 7.38 -9.36
N ALA A 164 6.13 8.24 -10.22
CA ALA A 164 6.18 7.98 -11.67
C ALA A 164 7.03 6.75 -12.03
N PHE A 165 8.17 6.56 -11.33
CA PHE A 165 8.99 5.35 -11.48
C PHE A 165 8.23 4.13 -10.99
N VAL A 166 7.67 4.20 -9.77
CA VAL A 166 6.93 3.08 -9.17
C VAL A 166 5.77 2.67 -10.07
N ARG A 167 4.96 3.62 -10.53
CA ARG A 167 3.84 3.37 -11.46
C ARG A 167 4.29 2.62 -12.72
N ARG A 168 5.35 3.10 -13.39
CA ARG A 168 5.88 2.47 -14.60
C ARG A 168 6.35 1.05 -14.32
N TYR A 169 7.16 0.87 -13.28
CA TYR A 169 7.68 -0.45 -12.89
C TYR A 169 6.56 -1.44 -12.60
N LEU A 170 5.55 -1.05 -11.82
CA LEU A 170 4.44 -1.93 -11.45
C LEU A 170 3.63 -2.36 -12.68
N LEU A 171 3.36 -1.46 -13.62
CA LEU A 171 2.62 -1.80 -14.84
C LEU A 171 3.39 -2.76 -15.73
N GLU A 172 4.69 -2.51 -15.95
CA GLU A 172 5.55 -3.40 -16.73
C GLU A 172 5.66 -4.78 -16.08
N ARG A 173 5.87 -4.83 -14.76
CA ARG A 173 6.03 -6.08 -14.01
C ARG A 173 4.74 -6.87 -13.93
N ALA A 174 3.60 -6.21 -13.69
CA ALA A 174 2.29 -6.88 -13.63
C ALA A 174 1.92 -7.51 -14.98
N ALA A 175 2.23 -6.84 -16.10
CA ALA A 175 2.02 -7.41 -17.43
C ALA A 175 2.83 -8.70 -17.63
N GLN A 176 4.11 -8.71 -17.24
CA GLN A 176 4.96 -9.91 -17.30
C GLN A 176 4.41 -11.07 -16.46
N LEU A 177 3.90 -10.78 -15.26
CA LEU A 177 3.30 -11.79 -14.38
C LEU A 177 1.99 -12.36 -14.95
N GLY A 178 1.15 -11.50 -15.54
CA GLY A 178 -0.08 -11.92 -16.22
C GLY A 178 0.18 -12.84 -17.41
N ASP A 179 1.16 -12.50 -18.25
CA ASP A 179 1.55 -13.29 -19.42
C ASP A 179 2.19 -14.64 -19.07
N ALA A 180 2.83 -14.74 -17.90
CA ALA A 180 3.39 -15.99 -17.40
C ALA A 180 2.28 -16.95 -16.93
N GLY A 181 1.28 -16.46 -16.19
CA GLY A 181 0.16 -17.28 -15.72
C GLY A 181 -0.75 -17.80 -16.83
N GLN A 182 -0.85 -17.09 -17.96
CA GLN A 182 -1.59 -17.56 -19.14
C GLN A 182 -0.85 -18.67 -19.90
N ARG A 183 0.49 -18.68 -19.87
CA ARG A 183 1.31 -19.71 -20.54
C ARG A 183 1.37 -21.03 -19.78
N GLU A 184 1.14 -21.03 -18.47
CA GLU A 184 1.08 -22.26 -17.67
C GLU A 184 -0.30 -22.94 -17.69
N THR A 185 -1.32 -22.27 -18.22
CA THR A 185 -2.72 -22.77 -18.23
C THR A 185 -3.25 -23.14 -19.62
N GLY A 186 -2.46 -22.97 -20.68
CA GLY A 186 -2.76 -23.41 -22.05
C GLY A 186 -1.88 -24.56 -22.50
#